data_AF-A0A1A8KG63-F1
#
_entry.id   AF-A0A1A8KG63-F1
#
_cell.length_a   1.000
_cell.length_b   1.000
_cell.length_c   1.000
_cell.angle_alpha   90.00
_cell.angle_beta   90.00
_cell.angle_gamma   90.00
#
_symmetry.space_group_name_H-M   'P 1'
#
loop_
_entity.id
_entity.type
_entity.pdbx_description
1 polymer ?
#
loop_
_entity_poly.entity_id
_entity_poly.type
_entity_poly.pdbx_seq_one_letter_code
_entity_poly.pdbx_strand_id
1 'polypeptide(L)'
;TFYSVGFMMSLCQLLSILELFHIADGIEKARLLPRFIQVMEKNGLLMVIILLEEIQSKPVVCVQFFFWNILDLLRYPHELLCVMDTPSTSMLWIRYSVWIAVYILSVANE
;
A
#
# COMPACT_ATOMS: atom_id res chain seq x y z
N THR A 1 -5.55 21.58 7.40
CA THR A 1 -4.87 20.41 8.00
C THR A 1 -5.79 19.20 8.06
N PHE A 2 -7.01 19.28 8.61
CA PHE A 2 -7.99 18.18 8.61
C PHE A 2 -8.43 17.66 7.23
N TYR A 3 -8.68 18.54 6.26
CA TYR A 3 -9.15 18.14 4.91
C TYR A 3 -8.15 17.24 4.16
N SER A 4 -6.85 17.52 4.29
CA SER A 4 -5.80 16.74 3.63
C SER A 4 -5.66 15.35 4.24
N VAL A 5 -5.84 15.24 5.56
CA VAL A 5 -5.81 13.95 6.27
C VAL A 5 -7.03 13.10 5.91
N GLY A 6 -8.23 13.70 5.89
CA GLY A 6 -9.45 13.00 5.46
C GLY A 6 -9.37 12.47 4.03
N PHE A 7 -8.75 13.22 3.12
CA PHE A 7 -8.51 12.77 1.74
C PHE A 7 -7.53 11.59 1.68
N MET A 8 -6.42 11.66 2.43
CA MET A 8 -5.46 10.55 2.51
C MET A 8 -6.07 9.28 3.09
N MET A 9 -6.93 9.40 4.10
CA MET A 9 -7.65 8.26 4.67
C MET A 9 -8.62 7.62 3.69
N SER A 10 -9.38 8.44 2.94
CA SER A 10 -10.28 7.95 1.90
C SER A 10 -9.52 7.22 0.78
N LEU A 11 -8.36 7.75 0.37
CA LEU A 11 -7.49 7.08 -0.59
C LEU A 11 -6.93 5.76 -0.06
N CYS A 12 -6.48 5.70 1.20
CA CYS A 12 -6.04 4.45 1.82
C CYS A 12 -7.17 3.41 1.89
N GLN A 13 -8.40 3.82 2.22
CA GLN A 13 -9.56 2.92 2.21
C GLN A 13 -9.86 2.38 0.80
N LEU A 14 -9.78 3.24 -0.22
CA LEU A 14 -9.94 2.83 -1.62
C LEU A 14 -8.86 1.81 -2.04
N LEU A 15 -7.60 2.06 -1.65
CA LEU A 15 -6.47 1.16 -1.91
C LEU A 15 -6.67 -0.21 -1.23
N SER A 16 -7.17 -0.22 0.00
CA SER A 16 -7.53 -1.44 0.73
C SER A 16 -8.57 -2.30 0.01
N ILE A 17 -9.60 -1.67 -0.56
CA ILE A 17 -10.64 -2.36 -1.34
C ILE A 17 -10.03 -2.94 -2.63
N LEU A 18 -9.14 -2.19 -3.29
CA LEU A 18 -8.48 -2.63 -4.51
C LEU A 18 -7.60 -3.88 -4.29
N GLU A 19 -7.01 -4.01 -3.10
CA GLU A 19 -6.23 -5.19 -2.71
C GLU A 19 -7.08 -6.46 -2.54
N LEU A 20 -8.35 -6.32 -2.11
CA LEU A 20 -9.29 -7.45 -2.07
C LEU A 20 -9.66 -7.93 -3.48
N PHE A 21 -9.78 -7.02 -4.45
CA PHE A 21 -9.98 -7.39 -5.85
C PHE A 21 -8.79 -8.18 -6.41
N HIS A 22 -7.57 -7.79 -6.07
CA HIS A 22 -6.36 -8.51 -6.47
C HIS A 22 -6.26 -9.92 -5.87
N ILE A 23 -6.74 -10.13 -4.64
CA ILE A 23 -6.83 -11.47 -4.05
C ILE A 23 -7.92 -12.30 -4.75
N ALA A 24 -9.05 -11.68 -5.09
CA ALA A 24 -10.16 -12.34 -5.76
C ALA A 24 -9.81 -12.83 -7.19
N ASP A 25 -8.93 -12.12 -7.90
CA ASP A 25 -8.48 -12.49 -9.25
C ASP A 25 -7.66 -13.79 -9.29
N GLY A 26 -7.19 -14.29 -8.13
CA GLY A 26 -6.69 -15.65 -8.00
C GLY A 26 -5.41 -15.98 -8.77
N ILE A 27 -4.70 -14.96 -9.28
CA ILE A 27 -3.52 -15.08 -10.16
C ILE A 27 -2.38 -15.88 -9.51
N GLU A 28 -2.23 -15.86 -8.19
CA GLU A 28 -1.26 -16.69 -7.46
C GLU A 28 -1.93 -17.69 -6.51
N LYS A 29 -2.51 -18.76 -7.06
CA LYS A 29 -3.14 -19.86 -6.27
C LYS A 29 -2.25 -20.44 -5.15
N ALA A 30 -0.93 -20.35 -5.27
CA ALA A 30 0.02 -20.92 -4.30
C ALA A 30 0.31 -20.02 -3.06
N ARG A 31 -0.06 -18.73 -3.07
CA ARG A 31 0.29 -17.76 -2.02
C ARG A 31 -0.88 -16.93 -1.48
N LEU A 32 -2.12 -17.36 -1.75
CA LEU A 32 -3.35 -16.62 -1.36
C LEU A 32 -3.48 -16.44 0.16
N LEU A 33 -3.25 -17.50 0.95
CA LEU A 33 -3.41 -17.46 2.42
C LEU A 33 -2.49 -16.45 3.13
N PRO A 34 -1.16 -16.49 2.96
CA PRO A 34 -0.28 -15.51 3.61
C PRO A 34 -0.56 -14.09 3.12
N ARG A 35 -0.92 -13.90 1.85
CA ARG A 35 -1.25 -12.59 1.31
C ARG A 35 -2.57 -12.05 1.88
N PHE A 36 -3.60 -12.89 2.00
CA PHE A 36 -4.87 -12.52 2.62
C PHE A 36 -4.68 -12.09 4.08
N ILE A 37 -3.87 -12.82 4.86
CA ILE A 37 -3.55 -12.45 6.24
C ILE A 37 -2.84 -11.10 6.30
N GLN A 38 -1.86 -10.87 5.42
CA GLN A 38 -1.11 -9.62 5.35
C GLN A 38 -2.01 -8.41 5.01
N VAL A 39 -2.97 -8.60 4.09
CA VAL A 39 -3.95 -7.56 3.73
C VAL A 39 -4.96 -7.31 4.85
N MET A 40 -5.41 -8.36 5.55
CA MET A 40 -6.30 -8.22 6.72
C MET A 40 -5.61 -7.49 7.87
N GLU A 41 -4.34 -7.80 8.14
CA GLU A 41 -3.51 -7.11 9.12
C GLU A 41 -3.37 -5.62 8.78
N LYS A 42 -3.06 -5.30 7.51
CA LYS A 42 -2.95 -3.93 7.01
C LYS A 42 -4.26 -3.14 7.14
N ASN A 43 -5.38 -3.75 6.78
CA ASN A 43 -6.72 -3.18 6.94
C ASN A 43 -7.04 -2.91 8.41
N GLY A 44 -6.69 -3.84 9.31
CA GLY A 44 -6.83 -3.67 10.75
C GLY A 44 -5.99 -2.50 11.27
N LEU A 45 -4.73 -2.40 10.83
CA LEU A 45 -3.82 -1.33 11.21
C LEU A 45 -4.32 0.04 10.71
N LEU A 46 -4.82 0.10 9.48
CA LEU A 46 -5.43 1.31 8.91
C LEU A 46 -6.66 1.74 9.72
N MET A 47 -7.53 0.81 10.10
CA MET A 47 -8.67 1.06 10.98
C MET A 47 -8.23 1.63 12.34
N VAL A 48 -7.20 1.05 12.95
CA VAL A 48 -6.65 1.54 14.23
C VAL A 48 -6.09 2.96 14.10
N ILE A 49 -5.37 3.27 13.01
CA ILE A 49 -4.84 4.62 12.76
C ILE A 49 -5.98 5.63 12.50
N ILE A 50 -7.06 5.21 11.85
CA ILE A 50 -8.27 6.05 11.67
C ILE A 50 -8.97 6.31 13.00
N LEU A 51 -9.00 5.32 13.90
CA LEU A 51 -9.66 5.40 15.19
C LEU A 51 -8.86 6.20 16.23
N LEU A 52 -7.53 6.21 16.14
CA LEU A 52 -6.65 6.96 17.04
C LEU A 52 -6.29 8.33 16.46
N GLU A 53 -7.07 9.33 16.86
CA GLU A 53 -6.85 10.75 16.51
C GLU A 53 -5.45 11.27 16.94
N GLU A 54 -4.88 10.72 18.03
CA GLU A 54 -3.50 11.03 18.47
C GLU A 54 -2.44 10.59 17.46
N ILE A 55 -2.64 9.47 16.77
CA ILE A 55 -1.69 8.98 15.75
C ILE A 55 -1.85 9.78 14.45
N GLN A 56 -3.08 10.22 14.12
CA GLN A 56 -3.34 11.16 13.03
C GLN A 56 -2.63 12.50 13.20
N SER A 57 -2.37 12.92 14.44
CA SER A 57 -1.61 14.14 14.75
C SER A 57 -0.20 14.13 14.17
N LYS A 58 0.37 12.95 13.88
CA LYS A 58 1.65 12.78 13.19
C LYS A 58 1.41 12.45 11.70
N PRO A 59 1.28 13.46 10.82
CA PRO A 59 0.98 13.25 9.40
C PRO A 59 2.04 12.40 8.69
N VAL A 60 3.27 12.38 9.20
CA VAL A 60 4.40 11.57 8.69
C VAL A 60 4.04 10.08 8.64
N VAL A 61 3.40 9.55 9.68
CA VAL A 61 3.02 8.13 9.77
C VAL A 61 1.94 7.78 8.74
N CYS A 62 0.94 8.66 8.57
CA CYS A 62 -0.08 8.50 7.55
C CYS A 62 0.50 8.50 6.12
N VAL A 63 1.40 9.45 5.82
CA VAL A 63 2.03 9.55 4.50
C VAL A 63 2.90 8.32 4.22
N GLN A 64 3.64 7.84 5.22
CA GLN A 64 4.43 6.62 5.11
C GLN A 64 3.56 5.40 4.81
N PHE A 65 2.45 5.25 5.53
CA PHE A 65 1.51 4.15 5.30
C PHE A 65 0.86 4.23 3.91
N PHE A 66 0.56 5.43 3.43
CA PHE A 66 0.04 5.67 2.09
C PHE A 66 1.01 5.20 0.99
N PHE A 67 2.29 5.59 1.09
CA PHE A 67 3.29 5.15 0.12
C PHE A 67 3.54 3.64 0.16
N TRP A 68 3.48 3.02 1.35
CA TRP A 68 3.54 1.57 1.47
C TRP A 68 2.38 0.89 0.74
N ASN A 69 1.15 1.42 0.85
CA ASN A 69 0.01 0.90 0.10
C ASN A 69 0.16 1.06 -1.41
N ILE A 70 0.73 2.17 -1.89
CA ILE A 70 1.04 2.35 -3.33
C ILE A 70 2.08 1.33 -3.82
N LEU A 71 3.10 1.02 -3.01
CA LEU A 71 4.13 0.04 -3.38
C LEU A 71 3.56 -1.36 -3.58
N ASP A 72 2.70 -1.79 -2.65
CA ASP A 72 2.03 -3.10 -2.78
C ASP A 72 1.05 -3.11 -3.94
N LEU A 73 0.37 -1.98 -4.21
CA LEU A 73 -0.47 -1.86 -5.40
C LEU A 73 0.34 -2.02 -6.69
N LEU A 74 1.50 -1.40 -6.81
CA LEU A 74 2.39 -1.48 -7.98
C LEU A 74 3.03 -2.86 -8.16
N ARG A 75 3.11 -3.66 -7.09
CA ARG A 75 3.61 -5.03 -7.16
C ARG A 75 2.67 -5.93 -7.97
N TYR A 76 1.36 -5.77 -7.81
CA TYR A 76 0.37 -6.60 -8.51
C TYR A 76 0.48 -6.57 -10.04
N PRO A 77 0.43 -5.41 -10.72
CA PRO A 77 0.57 -5.35 -12.16
C PRO A 77 1.93 -5.88 -12.60
N HIS A 78 2.98 -5.78 -11.77
CA HIS A 78 4.32 -6.26 -12.12
C HIS A 78 4.35 -7.79 -12.16
N GLU A 79 3.77 -8.44 -11.16
CA GLU A 79 3.61 -9.89 -11.17
C GLU A 79 2.74 -10.35 -12.35
N LEU A 80 1.66 -9.61 -12.67
CA LEU A 80 0.81 -9.90 -13.85
C LEU A 80 1.60 -9.79 -15.16
N LEU A 81 2.37 -8.71 -15.35
CA LEU A 81 3.22 -8.50 -16.53
C LEU A 81 4.32 -9.58 -16.65
N CYS A 82 4.87 -10.05 -15.53
CA CYS A 82 5.80 -11.17 -15.53
C CYS A 82 5.12 -12.49 -15.94
N VAL A 83 3.88 -12.75 -15.50
CA VAL A 83 3.11 -13.92 -15.96
C VAL A 83 2.76 -13.84 -17.45
N MET A 84 2.62 -12.62 -17.99
CA MET A 84 2.39 -12.37 -19.41
C MET A 84 3.68 -12.29 -20.26
N ASP A 85 4.84 -12.70 -19.72
CA ASP A 85 6.16 -12.67 -20.38
C ASP A 85 6.56 -11.29 -20.97
N THR A 86 5.99 -10.21 -20.44
CA THR A 86 6.23 -8.83 -20.92
C THR A 86 6.72 -7.95 -19.76
N PRO A 87 7.95 -8.15 -19.27
CA PRO A 87 8.46 -7.37 -18.14
C PRO A 87 8.53 -5.87 -18.50
N SER A 88 7.81 -5.06 -17.72
CA SER A 88 7.78 -3.60 -17.88
C SER A 88 8.87 -2.94 -17.06
N THR A 89 9.94 -2.47 -17.73
CA THR A 89 11.02 -1.69 -17.10
C THR A 89 10.52 -0.40 -16.46
N SER A 90 9.46 0.19 -17.02
CA SER A 90 8.84 1.42 -16.50
C SER A 90 8.26 1.22 -15.10
N MET A 91 7.60 0.08 -14.85
CA MET A 91 7.01 -0.21 -13.54
C MET A 91 8.05 -0.52 -12.47
N LEU A 92 9.14 -1.19 -12.85
CA LEU A 92 10.28 -1.43 -11.98
C LEU A 92 10.91 -0.10 -11.51
N TRP A 93 11.03 0.87 -12.42
CA TRP A 93 11.47 2.22 -12.12
C TRP A 93 10.56 2.95 -11.13
N ILE A 94 9.24 2.92 -11.35
CA ILE A 94 8.28 3.57 -10.44
C ILE A 94 8.35 2.94 -9.05
N ARG A 95 8.43 1.60 -8.97
CA ARG A 95 8.55 0.89 -7.69
C ARG A 95 9.80 1.34 -6.91
N TYR A 96 10.95 1.44 -7.57
CA TYR A 96 12.18 1.90 -6.91
C TYR A 96 12.09 3.34 -6.45
N SER A 97 11.55 4.25 -7.27
CA SER A 97 11.37 5.65 -6.90
C SER A 97 10.50 5.82 -5.65
N VAL A 98 9.41 5.05 -5.56
CA VAL A 98 8.53 5.09 -4.38
C VAL A 98 9.22 4.46 -3.15
N TRP A 99 10.02 3.41 -3.34
CA TRP A 99 10.77 2.77 -2.24
C TRP A 99 11.79 3.73 -1.61
N ILE A 100 12.48 4.53 -2.43
CA ILE A 100 13.40 5.58 -1.98
C ILE A 100 12.66 6.63 -1.16
N ALA A 101 11.47 7.06 -1.61
CA ALA A 101 10.66 8.03 -0.88
C ALA A 101 10.22 7.51 0.50
N VAL A 102 9.79 6.24 0.58
CA VAL A 102 9.43 5.59 1.85
C VAL A 102 10.61 5.50 2.80
N TYR A 103 11.79 5.15 2.28
CA TYR A 103 13.00 5.03 3.09
C TYR A 103 13.38 6.38 3.72
N ILE A 104 13.36 7.46 2.95
CA ILE A 104 13.65 8.82 3.45
C ILE A 104 12.66 9.23 4.54
N LEU A 105 11.37 8.96 4.35
CA LEU A 105 10.34 9.25 5.34
C LEU A 105 10.50 8.41 6.61
N SER A 106 10.97 7.17 6.48
CA SER A 106 11.17 6.27 7.61
C SER A 106 12.30 6.75 8.51
N VAL A 107 13.43 7.12 7.90
CA VAL A 107 14.59 7.67 8.62
C VAL A 107 14.27 9.03 9.25
N ALA A 108 13.43 9.84 8.62
CA ALA A 108 13.02 11.14 9.18
C ALA A 108 12.06 11.05 10.38
N ASN A 109 11.51 9.86 10.66
CA ASN A 109 10.56 9.61 11.74
C ASN A 109 11.18 8.91 12.95
N GLU A 110 12.50 8.64 12.91
CA GLU A 110 13.32 8.11 14.01
C GLU A 110 13.95 9.26 14.83
#